data_AF-A0A7R9TJK7-F1
#
_entry.id   AF-A0A7R9TJK7-F1
#
_cell.length_a   1.000
_cell.length_b   1.000
_cell.length_c   1.000
_cell.angle_alpha   90.00
_cell.angle_beta   90.00
_cell.angle_gamma   90.00
#
_symmetry.space_group_name_H-M   'P 1'
#
loop_
_entity.id
_entity.type
_entity.pdbx_description
1 polymer ?
#
loop_
_entity_poly.entity_id
_entity_poly.type
_entity_poly.pdbx_seq_one_letter_code
_entity_poly.pdbx_strand_id
1 'polypeptide(L)'
;PRWRGERRSLRTFAVASLRPPLAFNPRPRRLSTSTDAFELHPDVASYQVKTVAKEIDVSFLGLGFQPKWSVADTPVMPKGRYKIMKAYMPKRGKRGLDMMFRTCTIQVNLDFADEEDMVRKFRTSLALQPVATALFANSPFVDGKPSGMKSL
;
A
#
# COMPACT_ATOMS: atom_id res chain seq x y z
N PRO A 1 -24.78 2.59 -22.58
CA PRO A 1 -25.48 2.42 -21.29
C PRO A 1 -25.10 1.07 -20.62
N ARG A 2 -23.99 1.04 -19.88
CA ARG A 2 -23.59 -0.13 -19.08
C ARG A 2 -24.01 0.13 -17.63
N TRP A 3 -24.92 -0.71 -17.15
CA TRP A 3 -25.57 -0.68 -15.85
C TRP A 3 -24.58 -0.48 -14.69
N ARG A 4 -24.85 0.52 -13.84
CA ARG A 4 -24.08 0.89 -12.64
C ARG A 4 -24.54 0.12 -11.39
N GLY A 5 -25.57 -0.73 -11.49
CA GLY A 5 -26.23 -1.41 -10.37
C GLY A 5 -25.45 -2.59 -9.76
N GLU A 6 -24.75 -3.39 -10.58
CA GLU A 6 -24.11 -4.64 -10.10
C GLU A 6 -22.80 -4.46 -9.34
N ARG A 7 -22.19 -3.27 -9.36
CA ARG A 7 -20.91 -3.02 -8.65
C ARG A 7 -21.05 -2.60 -7.18
N ARG A 8 -22.27 -2.54 -6.64
CA ARG A 8 -22.47 -2.25 -5.21
C ARG A 8 -22.21 -3.48 -4.33
N SER A 9 -22.52 -4.68 -4.81
CA SER A 9 -22.39 -5.93 -4.04
C SER A 9 -20.94 -6.39 -3.80
N LEU A 10 -20.01 -6.05 -4.70
CA LEU A 10 -18.62 -6.53 -4.59
C LEU A 10 -17.71 -5.68 -3.68
N ARG A 11 -18.17 -4.53 -3.17
CA ARG A 11 -17.36 -3.62 -2.33
C ARG A 11 -17.51 -3.87 -0.83
N THR A 12 -18.35 -4.82 -0.43
CA THR A 12 -18.61 -5.20 0.97
C THR A 12 -17.69 -6.29 1.49
N PHE A 13 -16.86 -6.90 0.63
CA PHE A 13 -15.95 -7.99 1.01
C PHE A 13 -14.52 -7.50 1.16
N ALA A 14 -13.80 -8.08 2.13
CA ALA A 14 -12.36 -7.90 2.24
C ALA A 14 -11.68 -8.52 1.01
N VAL A 15 -10.73 -7.80 0.41
CA VAL A 15 -10.01 -8.25 -0.80
C VAL A 15 -8.52 -8.10 -0.58
N ALA A 16 -7.77 -9.18 -0.79
CA ALA A 16 -6.32 -9.14 -0.86
C ALA A 16 -5.84 -8.95 -2.31
N SER A 17 -4.77 -8.20 -2.49
CA SER A 17 -4.10 -8.04 -3.79
C SER A 17 -2.59 -8.03 -3.64
N LEU A 18 -1.89 -8.45 -4.70
CA LEU A 18 -0.43 -8.39 -4.76
C LEU A 18 0.06 -7.19 -5.57
N ARG A 19 1.04 -6.48 -5.01
CA ARG A 19 1.86 -5.45 -5.67
C ARG A 19 2.99 -6.09 -6.51
N PRO A 20 3.77 -5.31 -7.28
CA PRO A 20 4.84 -5.86 -8.12
C PRO A 20 5.83 -6.78 -7.39
N PRO A 21 6.28 -6.50 -6.14
CA PRO A 21 7.32 -7.29 -5.47
C PRO A 21 6.77 -8.35 -4.51
N LEU A 22 5.63 -8.97 -4.83
CA LEU A 22 4.85 -9.81 -3.90
C LEU A 22 4.36 -9.11 -2.62
N ALA A 23 4.50 -7.79 -2.49
CA ALA A 23 3.96 -7.08 -1.33
C ALA A 23 2.43 -7.28 -1.23
N PHE A 24 2.01 -7.75 -0.07
CA PHE A 24 0.63 -8.11 0.23
C PHE A 24 -0.17 -6.86 0.61
N ASN A 25 -1.29 -6.65 -0.08
CA ASN A 25 -2.15 -5.48 0.10
C ASN A 25 -3.56 -5.93 0.47
N PRO A 26 -3.83 -6.18 1.76
CA PRO A 26 -5.17 -6.47 2.25
C PRO A 26 -5.99 -5.18 2.23
N ARG A 27 -7.24 -5.28 1.79
CA ARG A 27 -8.21 -4.20 1.88
C ARG A 27 -9.42 -4.69 2.66
N PRO A 28 -9.65 -4.15 3.87
CA PRO A 28 -10.85 -4.48 4.62
C PRO A 28 -12.09 -3.96 3.89
N ARG A 29 -13.26 -4.45 4.30
CA ARG A 29 -14.54 -3.88 3.89
C ARG A 29 -14.62 -2.41 4.33
N ARG A 30 -15.60 -1.67 3.79
CA ARG A 30 -15.89 -0.32 4.26
C ARG A 30 -16.31 -0.37 5.72
N LEU A 31 -15.64 0.42 6.55
CA LEU A 31 -15.96 0.59 7.96
C LEU A 31 -16.82 1.85 8.11
N SER A 32 -17.86 1.79 8.94
CA SER A 32 -18.87 2.84 9.04
C SER A 32 -19.03 3.41 10.44
N THR A 33 -18.74 2.63 11.47
CA THR A 33 -18.83 3.05 12.87
C THR A 33 -17.42 3.20 13.48
N SER A 34 -17.31 3.99 14.55
CA SER A 34 -16.04 4.13 15.28
C SER A 34 -15.59 2.82 15.92
N THR A 35 -16.52 1.95 16.32
CA THR A 35 -16.26 0.62 16.86
C THR A 35 -15.66 -0.32 15.82
N ASP A 36 -16.06 -0.18 14.55
CA ASP A 36 -15.48 -0.96 13.44
C ASP A 36 -13.98 -0.65 13.24
N ALA A 37 -13.48 0.51 13.69
CA ALA A 37 -12.07 0.87 13.54
C ALA A 37 -11.13 -0.09 14.27
N PHE A 38 -11.61 -0.83 15.27
CA PHE A 38 -10.83 -1.88 15.93
C PHE A 38 -10.46 -3.03 14.96
N GLU A 39 -11.23 -3.24 13.89
CA GLU A 39 -10.89 -4.20 12.82
C GLU A 39 -9.56 -3.83 12.11
N LEU A 40 -9.13 -2.56 12.19
CA LEU A 40 -7.86 -2.09 11.63
C LEU A 40 -6.66 -2.39 12.54
N HIS A 41 -6.89 -2.85 13.77
CA HIS A 41 -5.80 -3.15 14.70
C HIS A 41 -4.84 -4.17 14.05
N PRO A 42 -3.51 -3.95 14.08
CA PRO A 42 -2.55 -4.78 13.35
C PRO A 42 -2.70 -6.27 13.67
N ASP A 43 -2.97 -6.61 14.92
CA ASP A 43 -3.14 -8.00 15.34
C ASP A 43 -4.41 -8.64 14.77
N VAL A 44 -5.49 -7.86 14.65
CA VAL A 44 -6.74 -8.34 14.06
C VAL A 44 -6.59 -8.44 12.54
N ALA A 45 -6.08 -7.39 11.90
CA ALA A 45 -5.94 -7.28 10.45
C ALA A 45 -4.94 -8.28 9.85
N SER A 46 -3.90 -8.68 10.61
CA SER A 46 -2.86 -9.61 10.14
C SER A 46 -3.03 -11.05 10.62
N TYR A 47 -3.99 -11.34 11.51
CA TYR A 47 -4.15 -12.66 12.13
C TYR A 47 -4.21 -13.79 11.11
N GLN A 48 -5.15 -13.70 10.15
CA GLN A 48 -5.35 -14.73 9.12
C GLN A 48 -4.09 -14.97 8.30
N VAL A 49 -3.39 -13.89 7.95
CA VAL A 49 -2.18 -13.94 7.13
C VAL A 49 -1.03 -14.57 7.92
N LYS A 50 -0.86 -14.20 9.20
CA LYS A 50 0.15 -14.79 10.09
C LYS A 50 -0.06 -16.29 10.29
N THR A 51 -1.30 -16.74 10.44
CA THR A 51 -1.62 -18.16 10.62
C THR A 51 -1.18 -18.98 9.42
N VAL A 52 -1.55 -18.58 8.20
CA VAL A 52 -1.16 -19.29 6.98
C VAL A 52 0.34 -19.19 6.72
N ALA A 53 0.95 -18.02 6.99
CA ALA A 53 2.38 -17.80 6.74
C ALA A 53 3.28 -18.69 7.60
N LYS A 54 2.83 -19.01 8.83
CA LYS A 54 3.54 -19.91 9.74
C LYS A 54 3.66 -21.33 9.19
N GLU A 55 2.70 -21.79 8.39
CA GLU A 55 2.73 -23.15 7.81
C GLU A 55 3.74 -23.28 6.67
N ILE A 56 4.08 -22.16 6.01
CA ILE A 56 4.99 -22.11 4.86
C ILE A 56 6.34 -21.49 5.19
N ASP A 57 6.64 -21.27 6.48
CA ASP A 57 7.85 -20.61 6.98
C ASP A 57 8.13 -19.24 6.35
N VAL A 58 7.06 -18.45 6.17
CA VAL A 58 7.13 -17.08 5.64
C VAL A 58 6.72 -16.07 6.73
N SER A 59 7.38 -14.92 6.74
CA SER A 59 7.05 -13.80 7.63
C SER A 59 6.85 -12.51 6.86
N PHE A 60 6.03 -11.61 7.40
CA PHE A 60 5.73 -10.31 6.82
C PHE A 60 6.48 -9.20 7.55
N LEU A 61 7.03 -8.26 6.78
CA LEU A 61 7.79 -7.12 7.30
C LEU A 61 7.09 -5.80 6.93
N GLY A 62 6.72 -5.03 7.95
CA GLY A 62 6.06 -3.72 7.79
C GLY A 62 7.06 -2.57 7.71
N LEU A 63 7.72 -2.40 6.55
CA LEU A 63 8.64 -1.28 6.30
C LEU A 63 8.24 -0.50 5.05
N GLY A 64 8.52 0.81 5.04
CA GLY A 64 8.22 1.68 3.90
C GLY A 64 9.07 1.39 2.67
N PHE A 65 10.27 0.85 2.86
CA PHE A 65 11.20 0.46 1.80
C PHE A 65 11.85 -0.88 2.12
N GLN A 66 12.12 -1.72 1.10
CA GLN A 66 12.80 -3.00 1.23
C GLN A 66 14.27 -2.77 1.64
N PRO A 67 14.68 -3.10 2.88
CA PRO A 67 15.98 -2.71 3.40
C PRO A 67 17.15 -3.51 2.82
N LYS A 68 16.95 -4.73 2.31
CA LYS A 68 18.05 -5.66 2.00
C LYS A 68 18.29 -5.90 0.51
N TRP A 69 17.22 -6.17 -0.23
CA TRP A 69 17.31 -6.67 -1.61
C TRP A 69 17.28 -5.55 -2.65
N SER A 70 17.99 -5.76 -3.75
CA SER A 70 17.98 -4.83 -4.89
C SER A 70 16.74 -5.05 -5.77
N VAL A 71 16.51 -4.13 -6.72
CA VAL A 71 15.42 -4.30 -7.72
C VAL A 71 15.61 -5.56 -8.57
N ALA A 72 16.85 -5.95 -8.84
CA ALA A 72 17.16 -7.14 -9.66
C ALA A 72 16.82 -8.44 -8.93
N ASP A 73 16.99 -8.46 -7.60
CA ASP A 73 16.71 -9.63 -6.76
C ASP A 73 15.23 -9.75 -6.39
N THR A 74 14.43 -8.73 -6.70
CA THR A 74 13.03 -8.68 -6.30
C THR A 74 12.15 -9.46 -7.29
N PRO A 75 11.38 -10.46 -6.82
CA PRO A 75 10.51 -11.25 -7.68
C PRO A 75 9.41 -10.36 -8.29
N VAL A 76 9.11 -10.58 -9.57
CA VAL A 76 8.10 -9.81 -10.30
C VAL A 76 6.81 -10.60 -10.40
N MET A 77 5.71 -10.04 -9.90
CA MET A 77 4.39 -10.65 -10.04
C MET A 77 4.00 -10.78 -11.53
N PRO A 78 3.55 -11.96 -12.00
CA PRO A 78 3.17 -12.21 -13.41
C PRO A 78 1.85 -11.52 -13.79
N LYS A 79 1.82 -10.18 -13.75
CA LYS A 79 0.69 -9.35 -14.21
C LYS A 79 1.14 -8.53 -15.42
N GLY A 80 0.44 -8.64 -16.54
CA GLY A 80 0.79 -7.98 -17.80
C GLY A 80 1.02 -6.47 -17.66
N ARG A 81 0.23 -5.79 -16.82
CA ARG A 81 0.38 -4.36 -16.55
C ARG A 81 1.78 -3.97 -16.03
N TYR A 82 2.42 -4.83 -15.25
CA TYR A 82 3.73 -4.54 -14.66
C TYR A 82 4.87 -4.66 -15.68
N LYS A 83 4.71 -5.47 -16.74
CA LYS A 83 5.66 -5.53 -17.85
C LYS A 83 5.75 -4.18 -18.57
N ILE A 84 4.60 -3.56 -18.83
CA ILE A 84 4.50 -2.25 -19.49
C ILE A 84 5.13 -1.17 -18.60
N MET A 85 4.74 -1.12 -17.32
CA MET A 85 5.27 -0.13 -16.39
C MET A 85 6.79 -0.27 -16.19
N LYS A 86 7.31 -1.50 -16.05
CA LYS A 86 8.75 -1.77 -15.90
C LYS A 86 9.56 -1.25 -17.10
N ALA A 87 9.03 -1.38 -18.31
CA ALA A 87 9.66 -0.85 -19.53
C ALA A 87 9.56 0.69 -19.66
N TYR A 88 8.51 1.29 -19.08
CA TYR A 88 8.24 2.72 -19.22
C TYR A 88 8.94 3.58 -18.16
N MET A 89 8.95 3.16 -16.89
CA MET A 89 9.45 3.97 -15.78
C MET A 89 10.88 4.53 -15.97
N PRO A 90 11.85 3.77 -16.51
CA PRO A 90 13.21 4.29 -16.76
C PRO A 90 13.24 5.50 -17.70
N LYS A 91 12.23 5.66 -18.57
CA LYS A 91 12.13 6.78 -19.52
C LYS A 91 11.70 8.10 -18.86
N ARG A 92 11.15 8.06 -17.64
CA ARG A 92 10.57 9.24 -16.94
C ARG A 92 11.27 9.60 -15.63
N GLY A 93 12.16 8.75 -15.12
CA GLY A 93 12.90 9.05 -13.90
C GLY A 93 13.78 7.90 -13.43
N LYS A 94 14.64 8.20 -12.45
CA LYS A 94 15.65 7.25 -11.94
C LYS A 94 15.10 6.27 -10.89
N ARG A 95 14.13 6.69 -10.07
CA ARG A 95 13.59 5.92 -8.92
C ARG A 95 12.24 5.25 -9.16
N GLY A 96 11.71 5.29 -10.39
CA GLY A 96 10.39 4.74 -10.69
C GLY A 96 10.32 3.22 -10.47
N LEU A 97 11.42 2.51 -10.73
CA LEU A 97 11.51 1.06 -10.46
C LEU A 97 11.61 0.76 -8.96
N ASP A 98 12.37 1.54 -8.20
CA ASP A 98 12.43 1.40 -6.73
C ASP A 98 11.05 1.63 -6.10
N MET A 99 10.31 2.65 -6.55
CA MET A 99 8.94 2.87 -6.12
C MET A 99 8.06 1.64 -6.39
N MET A 100 8.17 1.05 -7.58
CA MET A 100 7.34 -0.09 -7.95
C MET A 100 7.67 -1.36 -7.16
N PHE A 101 8.95 -1.67 -6.96
CA PHE A 101 9.40 -2.97 -6.47
C PHE A 101 9.87 -2.95 -5.02
N ARG A 102 10.14 -1.79 -4.43
CA ARG A 102 10.79 -1.72 -3.13
C ARG A 102 10.04 -0.91 -2.10
N THR A 103 8.92 -0.26 -2.45
CA THR A 103 8.14 0.51 -1.48
C THR A 103 6.85 -0.17 -1.05
N CYS A 104 6.50 0.03 0.23
CA CYS A 104 5.19 -0.29 0.79
C CYS A 104 4.61 0.97 1.46
N THR A 105 3.28 1.03 1.53
CA THR A 105 2.58 2.18 2.15
C THR A 105 1.27 1.71 2.77
N ILE A 106 0.84 2.42 3.80
CA ILE A 106 -0.51 2.32 4.38
C ILE A 106 -1.32 3.46 3.78
N GLN A 107 -2.50 3.14 3.26
CA GLN A 107 -3.39 4.11 2.66
C GLN A 107 -4.77 3.98 3.29
N VAL A 108 -5.33 5.12 3.68
CA VAL A 108 -6.73 5.23 4.13
C VAL A 108 -7.54 5.87 3.00
N ASN A 109 -8.73 5.33 2.75
CA ASN A 109 -9.69 5.92 1.83
C ASN A 109 -10.83 6.52 2.64
N LEU A 110 -11.10 7.81 2.45
CA LEU A 110 -12.15 8.55 3.15
C LEU A 110 -13.21 9.00 2.17
N ASP A 111 -14.47 8.95 2.61
CA ASP A 111 -15.61 9.43 1.84
C ASP A 111 -15.94 10.90 2.14
N PHE A 112 -16.65 11.53 1.22
CA PHE A 112 -17.11 12.92 1.30
C PHE A 112 -18.64 12.97 1.17
N ALA A 113 -19.26 13.98 1.79
CA ALA A 113 -20.71 14.17 1.75
C ALA A 113 -21.15 14.88 0.45
N ASP A 114 -20.38 15.87 0.02
CA ASP A 114 -20.64 16.71 -1.15
C ASP A 114 -19.32 17.18 -1.80
N GLU A 115 -19.43 17.95 -2.90
CA GLU A 115 -18.27 18.43 -3.65
C GLU A 115 -17.44 19.46 -2.87
N GLU A 116 -18.07 20.30 -2.06
CA GLU A 116 -17.37 21.32 -1.26
C GLU A 116 -16.55 20.65 -0.13
N ASP A 117 -17.14 19.66 0.55
CA ASP A 117 -16.49 18.81 1.53
C ASP A 117 -15.32 18.03 0.90
N MET A 118 -15.48 17.52 -0.32
CA MET A 118 -14.40 16.87 -1.06
C MET A 118 -13.22 17.81 -1.28
N VAL A 119 -13.47 19.03 -1.78
CA VAL A 119 -12.42 20.03 -2.01
C VAL A 119 -11.72 20.40 -0.70
N ARG A 120 -12.49 20.59 0.38
CA ARG A 120 -11.96 20.93 1.71
C ARG A 120 -11.06 19.81 2.24
N LYS A 121 -11.57 18.58 2.27
CA LYS A 121 -10.80 17.40 2.71
C LYS A 121 -9.54 17.21 1.87
N PHE A 122 -9.63 17.35 0.54
CA PHE A 122 -8.49 17.19 -0.34
C PHE A 122 -7.39 18.23 -0.06
N ARG A 123 -7.75 19.51 0.07
CA ARG A 123 -6.80 20.59 0.39
C ARG A 123 -6.15 20.38 1.75
N THR A 124 -6.94 20.04 2.77
CA THR A 124 -6.42 19.77 4.12
C THR A 124 -5.52 18.54 4.15
N SER A 125 -5.90 17.45 3.50
CA SER A 125 -5.08 16.23 3.42
C SER A 125 -3.75 16.49 2.70
N LEU A 126 -3.75 17.24 1.60
CA LEU A 126 -2.50 17.62 0.91
C LEU A 126 -1.58 18.44 1.80
N ALA A 127 -2.12 19.42 2.55
CA ALA A 127 -1.33 20.24 3.46
C ALA A 127 -0.75 19.41 4.63
N LEU A 128 -1.49 18.42 5.13
CA LEU A 128 -1.06 17.54 6.21
C LEU A 128 -0.18 16.36 5.76
N GLN A 129 -0.12 16.07 4.46
CA GLN A 129 0.63 14.95 3.92
C GLN A 129 2.11 14.91 4.39
N PRO A 130 2.87 16.02 4.43
CA PRO A 130 4.25 15.99 4.91
C PRO A 130 4.36 15.69 6.40
N VAL A 131 3.40 16.15 7.22
CA VAL A 131 3.36 15.87 8.66
C VAL A 131 3.11 14.38 8.90
N ALA A 132 2.15 13.80 8.17
CA ALA A 132 1.90 12.36 8.20
C ALA A 132 3.14 11.56 7.78
N THR A 133 3.82 11.96 6.70
CA THR A 133 5.07 11.31 6.26
C THR A 133 6.16 11.36 7.33
N ALA A 134 6.30 12.47 8.05
CA ALA A 134 7.28 12.61 9.12
C ALA A 134 6.94 11.71 10.33
N LEU A 135 5.67 11.66 10.73
CA LEU A 135 5.19 10.81 11.83
C LEU A 135 5.37 9.31 11.54
N PHE A 136 5.14 8.91 10.29
CA PHE A 136 5.21 7.51 9.86
C PHE A 136 6.49 7.17 9.09
N ALA A 137 7.56 7.97 9.25
CA ALA A 137 8.83 7.73 8.56
C ALA A 137 9.45 6.39 9.01
N ASN A 138 9.46 5.41 8.10
CA ASN A 138 9.77 4.02 8.42
C ASN A 138 10.58 3.32 7.31
N SER A 139 11.58 4.01 6.75
CA SER A 139 12.47 3.43 5.75
C SER A 139 13.89 3.98 5.81
N PRO A 140 14.67 3.67 6.87
CA PRO A 140 16.01 4.21 7.03
C PRO A 140 17.09 3.45 6.25
N PHE A 141 16.83 2.23 5.77
CA PHE A 141 17.85 1.36 5.16
C PHE A 141 17.62 1.07 3.67
N VAL A 142 18.71 0.94 2.92
CA VAL A 142 18.76 0.54 1.51
C VAL A 142 19.95 -0.38 1.31
N ASP A 143 19.74 -1.53 0.66
CA ASP A 143 20.79 -2.51 0.34
C ASP A 143 21.65 -2.89 1.56
N GLY A 144 21.01 -3.01 2.73
CA GLY A 144 21.62 -3.34 4.02
C GLY A 144 22.34 -2.19 4.72
N LYS A 145 22.33 -0.98 4.16
CA LYS A 145 23.06 0.19 4.69
C LYS A 145 22.12 1.34 5.07
N PRO A 146 22.49 2.20 6.03
CA PRO A 146 21.75 3.42 6.31
C PRO A 146 21.69 4.32 5.07
N SER A 147 20.49 4.78 4.72
CA SER A 147 20.24 5.59 3.53
C SER A 147 20.52 7.09 3.71
N GLY A 148 20.70 7.54 4.96
CA GLY A 148 20.79 8.96 5.31
C GLY A 148 19.44 9.68 5.39
N MET A 149 18.33 9.02 5.02
CA MET A 149 16.98 9.57 5.11
C MET A 149 16.13 8.78 6.11
N LYS A 150 15.09 9.43 6.66
CA LYS A 150 14.11 8.77 7.57
C LYS A 150 13.00 8.08 6.78
N SER A 151 12.59 8.68 5.65
CA SER A 151 11.66 8.14 4.67
C SER A 151 12.21 8.38 3.26
N LEU A 152 12.23 7.35 2.41
CA LEU A 152 12.87 7.32 1.07
C LEU A 152 11.89 7.57 -0.08
#